data_AF-A0AAC8YJ02-F1
#
_entry.id   AF-A0AAC8YJ02-F1
#
_cell.length_a   1.000
_cell.length_b   1.000
_cell.length_c   1.000
_cell.angle_alpha   90.00
_cell.angle_beta   90.00
_cell.angle_gamma   90.00
#
_symmetry.space_group_name_H-M   'P 1'
#
loop_
_entity.id
_entity.type
_entity.pdbx_description
1 polymer ?
#
loop_
_entity_poly.entity_id
_entity_poly.type
_entity_poly.pdbx_seq_one_letter_code
_entity_poly.pdbx_strand_id
1 'polypeptide(L)' 'MSSARISKTAAKVATNIRRELASESNLRVLEALPAFRADEHLPKKLRRLLDRLDAAEHDKPLRKMLRRS' A
#
# COMPACT_ATOMS: atom_id res chain seq x y z
N MET A 1 29.26 10.62 13.74
CA MET A 1 27.95 10.12 14.23
C MET A 1 26.74 10.96 13.74
N SER A 2 26.64 11.32 12.44
CA SER A 2 25.60 12.25 11.94
C SER A 2 24.46 11.58 11.14
N SER A 3 24.71 10.43 10.50
CA SER A 3 23.78 9.80 9.54
C SER A 3 22.45 9.32 10.17
N ALA A 4 22.48 8.82 11.41
CA ALA A 4 21.29 8.28 12.08
C ALA A 4 20.25 9.35 12.50
N ARG A 5 20.66 10.61 12.68
CA ARG A 5 19.72 11.70 12.98
C ARG A 5 18.94 12.12 11.74
N ILE A 6 19.60 12.16 10.58
CA ILE A 6 18.97 12.51 9.30
C ILE A 6 17.88 11.50 8.95
N SER A 7 18.13 10.20 9.13
CA SER A 7 17.14 9.16 8.84
C SER A 7 15.91 9.21 9.77
N LYS A 8 16.11 9.46 11.07
CA LYS A 8 15.00 9.62 12.04
C LYS A 8 14.15 10.86 11.74
N THR A 9 14.78 11.95 11.34
CA THR A 9 14.08 13.17 10.91
C THR A 9 13.32 12.92 9.61
N ALA A 10 13.94 12.27 8.62
CA ALA A 10 13.29 11.90 7.37
C ALA A 10 12.06 10.99 7.58
N ALA A 11 12.16 10.00 8.46
CA ALA A 11 11.04 9.12 8.79
C ALA A 11 9.87 9.86 9.47
N LYS A 12 10.18 10.82 10.35
CA LYS A 12 9.18 11.68 10.99
C LYS A 12 8.51 12.60 9.97
N VAL A 13 9.29 13.22 9.08
CA VAL A 13 8.78 14.07 8.00
C VAL A 13 7.90 13.27 7.04
N ALA A 14 8.33 12.09 6.60
CA ALA A 14 7.54 11.22 5.74
C ALA A 14 6.22 10.77 6.39
N THR A 15 6.23 10.54 7.70
CA THR A 15 5.00 10.22 8.45
C THR A 15 4.05 11.41 8.50
N ASN A 16 4.56 12.61 8.75
CA ASN A 16 3.74 13.83 8.75
C ASN A 16 3.17 14.11 7.35
N ILE A 17 3.98 13.99 6.30
CA ILE A 17 3.52 14.16 4.91
C ILE A 17 2.39 13.19 4.59
N ARG A 18 2.54 11.89 4.91
CA ARG A 18 1.48 10.89 4.70
C ARG A 18 0.19 11.26 5.45
N ARG A 19 0.31 11.76 6.69
CA ARG A 19 -0.84 12.18 7.50
C ARG A 19 -1.58 13.36 6.86
N GLU A 20 -0.85 14.37 6.40
CA GLU A 20 -1.45 15.54 5.75
C GLU A 20 -2.10 15.18 4.41
N LEU A 21 -1.44 14.33 3.60
CA LEU A 21 -2.01 13.84 2.34
C LEU A 21 -3.28 13.01 2.54
N ALA A 22 -3.40 12.32 3.68
CA ALA A 22 -4.58 11.53 4.03
C ALA A 22 -5.70 12.36 4.68
N SER A 23 -5.52 13.66 4.89
CA SER A 23 -6.60 14.53 5.37
C SER A 23 -7.68 14.68 4.30
N GLU A 24 -8.93 14.74 4.72
CA GLU A 24 -10.07 14.78 3.80
C GLU A 24 -10.04 15.99 2.85
N SER A 25 -9.64 17.16 3.37
CA SER A 25 -9.49 18.38 2.57
C SER A 25 -8.44 18.21 1.47
N ASN A 26 -7.28 17.63 1.80
CA ASN A 26 -6.21 17.43 0.82
C ASN A 26 -6.56 16.32 -0.17
N LEU A 27 -7.23 15.25 0.27
CA LEU A 27 -7.72 14.21 -0.63
C LEU A 27 -8.64 14.78 -1.71
N ARG A 28 -9.63 15.61 -1.34
CA ARG A 28 -10.52 16.25 -2.32
C ARG A 28 -9.77 17.11 -3.34
N VAL A 29 -8.74 17.83 -2.89
CA VAL A 29 -7.89 18.65 -3.79
C VAL A 29 -7.08 17.74 -4.72
N LEU A 30 -6.46 16.69 -4.21
CA LEU A 30 -5.68 15.74 -5.01
C LEU A 30 -6.56 15.01 -6.03
N GLU A 31 -7.75 14.54 -5.64
CA GLU A 31 -8.70 13.88 -6.55
C GLU A 31 -9.19 14.79 -7.69
N ALA A 32 -9.21 16.10 -7.47
CA ALA A 32 -9.51 17.07 -8.51
C ALA A 32 -8.38 17.22 -9.55
N LEU A 33 -7.15 16.85 -9.21
CA LEU A 33 -5.99 16.95 -10.10
C LEU A 33 -5.88 15.74 -11.03
N PRO A 34 -5.70 15.95 -12.36
CA PRO A 34 -5.62 14.85 -13.32
C PRO A 34 -4.55 13.79 -13.01
N ALA A 35 -3.39 14.21 -12.47
CA ALA A 35 -2.28 13.31 -12.14
C ALA A 35 -2.54 12.40 -10.93
N PHE A 36 -3.53 12.74 -10.10
CA PHE A 36 -3.85 12.04 -8.86
C PHE A 36 -5.27 11.43 -8.88
N ARG A 37 -5.98 11.57 -10.01
CA ARG A 37 -7.21 10.81 -10.22
C ARG A 37 -6.91 9.32 -10.12
N ALA A 38 -7.75 8.61 -9.39
CA ALA A 38 -7.74 7.16 -9.41
C ALA A 38 -8.01 6.72 -10.86
N ASP A 39 -7.03 6.04 -11.46
CA ASP A 39 -7.24 5.39 -12.74
C ASP A 39 -8.24 4.26 -12.50
N GLU A 40 -9.37 4.32 -13.19
CA GLU A 40 -10.43 3.31 -13.13
C GLU A 40 -9.90 1.94 -13.60
N HIS A 41 -8.80 1.95 -14.37
CA HIS A 41 -8.12 0.75 -14.83
C HIS A 41 -6.86 0.46 -14.01
N LEU A 42 -6.95 -0.59 -13.18
CA LEU A 42 -5.80 -1.09 -12.43
C LEU A 42 -4.64 -1.47 -13.38
N PRO A 43 -3.41 -0.94 -13.20
CA PRO A 43 -2.26 -1.29 -14.02
C PRO A 43 -2.05 -2.80 -14.11
N LYS A 44 -1.78 -3.31 -15.32
CA LYS A 44 -1.63 -4.76 -15.61
C LYS A 44 -0.66 -5.47 -14.66
N LYS A 45 0.42 -4.81 -14.26
CA LYS A 45 1.43 -5.36 -13.34
C LYS A 45 0.87 -5.57 -11.92
N LEU A 46 0.07 -4.62 -11.43
CA LEU A 46 -0.60 -4.73 -10.13
C LEU A 46 -1.68 -5.81 -10.16
N ARG A 47 -2.48 -5.86 -11.23
CA ARG A 47 -3.47 -6.93 -11.42
C ARG A 47 -2.82 -8.32 -11.35
N ARG A 48 -1.76 -8.55 -12.12
CA ARG A 48 -1.00 -9.81 -12.10
C ARG A 48 -0.44 -10.17 -10.72
N LEU A 49 -0.10 -9.17 -9.91
CA LEU A 49 0.38 -9.41 -8.55
C LEU A 49 -0.76 -9.85 -7.64
N LEU A 50 -1.91 -9.18 -7.71
CA LEU A 50 -3.11 -9.58 -6.97
C LEU A 50 -3.56 -10.99 -7.39
N ASP A 51 -3.58 -11.29 -8.69
CA ASP A 51 -3.93 -12.63 -9.19
C ASP A 51 -3.01 -13.72 -8.60
N ARG A 52 -1.71 -13.41 -8.39
CA ARG A 52 -0.76 -14.33 -7.74
C ARG A 52 -0.99 -14.48 -6.24
N LEU A 53 -1.39 -13.40 -5.56
CA LEU A 53 -1.72 -13.44 -4.14
C LEU A 53 -2.99 -14.25 -3.91
N ASP A 54 -4.03 -14.00 -4.72
CA ASP A 54 -5.27 -14.77 -4.70
C ASP A 54 -4.99 -16.25 -4.98
N ALA A 55 -4.20 -16.56 -6.01
CA ALA A 55 -3.81 -17.93 -6.30
C ALA A 55 -3.07 -18.59 -5.12
N ALA A 56 -2.15 -17.88 -4.45
CA ALA A 56 -1.43 -18.43 -3.29
C ALA A 56 -2.30 -18.60 -2.04
N GLU A 57 -3.36 -17.79 -1.91
CA GLU A 57 -4.36 -17.94 -0.84
C GLU A 57 -5.26 -19.16 -1.10
N HIS A 58 -5.67 -19.37 -2.34
CA HIS A 58 -6.55 -20.47 -2.75
C HIS A 58 -5.78 -21.80 -2.93
N ASP A 59 -4.49 -21.75 -3.29
CA ASP A 59 -3.55 -22.89 -3.36
C ASP A 59 -2.99 -23.28 -1.98
N LYS A 60 -3.56 -22.73 -0.90
CA LYS A 60 -3.48 -23.35 0.43
C LYS A 60 -4.73 -24.21 0.68
N PRO A 61 -4.87 -25.41 0.08
CA PRO A 61 -5.76 -26.39 0.66
C PRO A 61 -5.11 -26.91 1.96
N LEU A 62 -5.86 -26.83 3.05
CA LEU A 62 -5.86 -27.86 4.11
C LEU A 62 -4.60 -28.11 4.96
N ARG A 63 -3.53 -27.29 4.96
CA ARG A 63 -2.44 -27.47 5.96
C ARG A 63 -2.87 -27.27 7.42
N LYS A 64 -4.07 -26.73 7.66
CA LYS A 64 -4.68 -26.65 9.01
C LYS A 64 -5.68 -27.78 9.32
N MET A 65 -6.11 -28.59 8.34
CA MET A 65 -7.02 -29.72 8.59
C MET A 65 -6.29 -31.05 8.78
N LEU A 66 -5.06 -31.20 8.30
CA LEU A 66 -4.24 -32.41 8.49
C LEU A 66 -3.35 -32.35 9.77
N ARG A 67 -3.91 -31.86 10.89
CA ARG A 67 -3.29 -31.96 12.23
C ARG A 67 -4.29 -32.32 13.33
N ARG A 68 -5.43 -32.91 12.95
CA ARG A 68 -6.42 -33.47 13.87
C ARG A 68 -6.96 -34.77 13.29
N SER A 69 -6.20 -35.85 13.42
CA SER A 69 -6.67 -37.22 13.35
C SER A 69 -5.74 -38.06 14.21
#